data_AF-F8LBY4-F1
#
_entry.id   AF-F8LBY4-F1
#
_cell.length_a   1.000
_cell.length_b   1.000
_cell.length_c   1.000
_cell.angle_alpha   90.00
_cell.angle_beta   90.00
_cell.angle_gamma   90.00
#
_symmetry.space_group_name_H-M   'P 1'
#
loop_
_entity.id
_entity.type
_entity.pdbx_description
1 polymer ?
#
loop_
_entity_poly.entity_id
_entity_poly.type
_entity_poly.pdbx_seq_one_letter_code
_entity_poly.pdbx_strand_id
1 'polypeptide(L)'
;MQGITGFSKSINRFVEQNCCLISSFLDKHPVVYKIVLVACHFFRAAAMYGLMTVSPLPFATTCVTMVAASVLYRAAVERFCCFRFALPSCIGAGAYWISKISMIQLVSGVAFDSVGLAFFNIAGALPLIGYIGYVAYVSHEEYEAKMGRPKLHCGSCVS
;
A
#
# COMPACT_ATOMS: atom_id res chain seq x y z
N MET A 1 20.19 20.92 -25.92
CA MET A 1 19.63 19.88 -25.03
C MET A 1 20.26 19.83 -23.62
N GLN A 2 20.95 20.87 -23.14
CA GLN A 2 21.58 20.88 -21.81
C GLN A 2 20.67 21.38 -20.65
N GLY A 3 19.50 21.98 -20.95
CA GLY A 3 18.61 22.52 -19.92
C GLY A 3 17.70 21.51 -19.22
N ILE A 4 17.33 20.41 -19.89
CA ILE A 4 16.38 19.40 -19.37
C ILE A 4 17.06 18.52 -18.30
N THR A 5 18.35 18.25 -18.44
CA THR A 5 19.13 17.44 -17.49
C THR A 5 19.43 18.19 -16.19
N GLY A 6 19.56 19.52 -16.23
CA GLY A 6 19.72 20.37 -15.04
C GLY A 6 18.45 20.44 -14.19
N PHE A 7 17.29 20.60 -14.83
CA PHE A 7 15.99 20.61 -14.15
C PHE A 7 15.64 19.25 -13.53
N SER A 8 15.88 18.16 -14.27
CA SER A 8 15.71 16.79 -13.77
C SER A 8 16.61 16.50 -12.56
N LYS A 9 17.89 16.93 -12.59
CA LYS A 9 18.79 16.82 -11.42
C LYS A 9 18.32 17.65 -10.23
N SER A 10 17.77 18.84 -10.46
CA SER A 10 17.27 19.70 -9.39
C SER A 10 16.03 19.12 -8.71
N ILE A 11 15.11 18.52 -9.48
CA ILE A 11 13.93 17.83 -8.95
C ILE A 11 14.36 16.61 -8.14
N ASN A 12 15.29 15.79 -8.66
CA ASN A 12 15.76 14.61 -7.95
C ASN A 12 16.37 14.97 -6.60
N ARG A 13 17.23 16.00 -6.54
CA ARG A 13 17.81 16.46 -5.27
C ARG A 13 16.76 17.02 -4.31
N PHE A 14 15.77 17.75 -4.82
CA PHE A 14 14.68 18.26 -3.99
C PHE A 14 13.85 17.13 -3.39
N VAL A 15 13.47 16.12 -4.19
CA VAL A 15 12.74 14.94 -3.73
C VAL A 15 13.56 14.17 -2.69
N GLU A 16 14.86 13.98 -2.96
CA GLU A 16 15.78 13.26 -2.08
C GLU A 16 15.97 13.97 -0.72
N GLN A 17 16.16 15.30 -0.72
CA GLN A 17 16.26 16.10 0.51
C GLN A 17 14.97 16.03 1.36
N ASN A 18 13.81 16.15 0.73
CA ASN A 18 12.54 16.06 1.44
C ASN A 18 12.28 14.65 1.99
N CYS A 19 12.62 13.60 1.23
CA CYS A 19 12.54 12.21 1.69
C CYS A 19 13.42 11.96 2.92
N CYS A 20 14.65 12.48 2.94
CA CYS A 20 15.55 12.36 4.10
C CYS A 20 15.00 13.07 5.35
N LEU A 21 14.46 14.28 5.18
CA LEU A 21 13.86 15.05 6.29
C LEU A 21 12.62 14.35 6.85
N ILE A 22 11.73 13.89 5.97
CA ILE A 22 10.52 13.14 6.37
C ILE A 22 10.91 11.83 7.05
N SER A 23 11.89 11.09 6.52
CA SER A 23 12.36 9.86 7.17
C SER A 23 12.92 10.14 8.56
N SER A 24 13.76 11.18 8.71
CA SER A 24 14.33 11.55 10.01
C SER A 24 13.27 11.98 11.02
N PHE A 25 12.21 12.66 10.55
CA PHE A 25 11.06 13.01 11.38
C PHE A 25 10.27 11.77 11.81
N LEU A 26 9.92 10.89 10.87
CA LEU A 26 9.13 9.70 11.17
C LEU A 26 9.87 8.72 12.10
N ASP A 27 11.20 8.64 12.00
CA ASP A 27 12.03 7.84 12.92
C ASP A 27 11.94 8.30 14.38
N LYS A 28 11.61 9.57 14.63
CA LYS A 28 11.43 10.14 15.98
C LYS A 28 9.99 10.03 16.47
N HIS A 29 9.04 9.78 15.56
CA HIS A 29 7.61 9.76 15.83
C HIS A 29 6.99 8.42 15.43
N PRO A 30 7.11 7.39 16.29
CA PRO A 30 6.79 6.01 15.91
C PRO A 30 5.31 5.77 15.59
N VAL A 31 4.41 6.50 16.26
CA VAL A 31 2.97 6.47 15.98
C VAL A 31 2.70 7.04 14.59
N VAL A 32 3.34 8.16 14.25
CA VAL A 32 3.17 8.83 12.94
C VAL A 32 3.74 7.95 11.83
N TYR A 33 4.89 7.31 12.05
CA TYR A 33 5.48 6.36 11.11
C TYR A 33 4.52 5.22 10.77
N LYS A 34 3.89 4.59 11.78
CA LYS A 34 2.91 3.51 11.57
C LYS A 34 1.69 4.00 10.78
N ILE A 35 1.16 5.18 11.10
CA ILE A 35 0.02 5.76 10.38
C ILE A 35 0.37 6.01 8.90
N VAL A 36 1.56 6.58 8.63
CA VAL A 36 2.02 6.84 7.26
C VAL A 36 2.21 5.54 6.48
N LEU A 37 2.75 4.49 7.11
CA LEU A 37 2.85 3.16 6.49
C LEU A 37 1.50 2.61 6.06
N VAL A 38 0.53 2.62 6.98
CA VAL A 38 -0.83 2.15 6.72
C VAL A 38 -1.46 2.98 5.59
N ALA A 39 -1.31 4.31 5.62
CA ALA A 39 -1.84 5.20 4.58
C ALA A 39 -1.22 4.91 3.20
N CYS A 40 0.10 4.68 3.14
CA CYS A 40 0.80 4.30 1.90
C CYS A 40 0.27 2.98 1.33
N HIS A 41 -0.01 2.00 2.19
CA HIS A 41 -0.63 0.74 1.77
C HIS A 41 -2.01 0.93 1.17
N PHE A 42 -2.86 1.71 1.84
CA PHE A 42 -4.20 2.02 1.33
C PHE A 42 -4.15 2.72 -0.02
N PHE A 43 -3.30 3.74 -0.16
CA PHE A 43 -3.13 4.45 -1.44
C PHE A 43 -2.68 3.52 -2.56
N ARG A 44 -1.72 2.62 -2.30
CA ARG A 44 -1.26 1.66 -3.30
C ARG A 44 -2.33 0.63 -3.64
N ALA A 45 -3.06 0.11 -2.66
CA ALA A 45 -4.16 -0.82 -2.91
C ALA A 45 -5.30 -0.18 -3.70
N ALA A 46 -5.63 1.08 -3.40
CA ALA A 46 -6.63 1.86 -4.14
C ALA A 46 -6.18 2.13 -5.58
N ALA A 47 -4.91 2.47 -5.80
CA ALA A 47 -4.36 2.65 -7.14
C ALA A 47 -4.37 1.34 -7.95
N MET A 48 -3.98 0.22 -7.34
CA MET A 48 -4.07 -1.10 -7.96
C MET A 48 -5.53 -1.46 -8.27
N TYR A 49 -6.46 -1.23 -7.34
CA TYR A 49 -7.89 -1.43 -7.58
C TYR A 49 -8.38 -0.58 -8.76
N GLY A 50 -8.00 0.70 -8.82
CA GLY A 50 -8.30 1.58 -9.95
C GLY A 50 -7.79 1.00 -11.27
N LEU A 51 -6.52 0.57 -11.32
CA LEU A 51 -5.96 -0.10 -12.50
C LEU A 51 -6.71 -1.36 -12.88
N MET A 52 -7.13 -2.16 -11.89
CA MET A 52 -7.92 -3.36 -12.14
C MET A 52 -9.30 -3.03 -12.73
N THR A 53 -9.92 -1.93 -12.28
CA THR A 53 -11.24 -1.50 -12.74
C THR A 53 -11.24 -0.96 -14.16
N VAL A 54 -10.16 -0.32 -14.59
CA VAL A 54 -10.03 0.28 -15.93
C VAL A 54 -9.36 -0.66 -16.94
N SER A 55 -8.86 -1.80 -16.48
CA SER A 55 -8.27 -2.82 -17.35
C SER A 55 -9.32 -3.34 -18.34
N PRO A 56 -8.98 -3.45 -19.65
CA PRO A 56 -9.89 -4.01 -20.65
C PRO A 56 -10.02 -5.54 -20.55
N LEU A 57 -9.29 -6.18 -19.64
CA LEU A 57 -9.27 -7.63 -19.48
C LEU A 57 -10.26 -8.10 -18.40
N PRO A 58 -10.77 -9.35 -18.50
CA PRO A 58 -11.58 -9.94 -17.45
C PRO A 58 -10.88 -9.88 -16.08
N PHE A 59 -11.65 -9.70 -15.01
CA PHE A 59 -11.11 -9.53 -13.66
C PHE A 59 -10.08 -10.59 -13.27
N ALA A 60 -10.36 -11.87 -13.56
CA ALA A 60 -9.45 -12.97 -13.25
C ALA A 60 -8.08 -12.81 -13.96
N THR A 61 -8.10 -12.45 -15.25
CA THR A 61 -6.88 -12.21 -16.03
C THR A 61 -6.13 -10.97 -15.55
N THR A 62 -6.86 -9.91 -15.21
CA THR A 62 -6.28 -8.69 -14.63
C THR A 62 -5.64 -8.98 -13.27
N CYS A 63 -6.29 -9.75 -12.39
CA CYS A 63 -5.70 -10.20 -11.13
C CYS A 63 -4.39 -10.95 -11.34
N VAL A 64 -4.36 -11.96 -12.22
CA VAL A 64 -3.17 -12.78 -12.45
C VAL A 64 -2.02 -11.93 -12.99
N THR A 65 -2.29 -11.04 -13.94
CA THR A 65 -1.27 -10.16 -14.53
C THR A 65 -0.74 -9.14 -13.52
N MET A 66 -1.60 -8.53 -12.71
CA MET A 66 -1.18 -7.60 -11.67
C MET A 66 -0.42 -8.28 -10.53
N VAL A 67 -0.81 -9.50 -10.14
CA VAL A 67 -0.06 -10.31 -9.17
C VAL A 67 1.33 -10.63 -9.72
N ALA A 68 1.43 -11.10 -10.96
CA ALA A 68 2.72 -11.37 -11.60
C ALA A 68 3.62 -10.12 -11.67
N ALA A 69 3.05 -8.99 -12.09
CA ALA A 69 3.76 -7.70 -12.09
C ALA A 69 4.21 -7.27 -10.68
N SER A 70 3.38 -7.52 -9.66
CA SER A 70 3.70 -7.21 -8.26
C SER A 70 4.82 -8.10 -7.71
N VAL A 71 4.87 -9.38 -8.07
CA VAL A 71 5.98 -10.29 -7.73
C VAL A 71 7.28 -9.78 -8.36
N LEU A 72 7.26 -9.44 -9.65
CA LEU A 72 8.42 -8.93 -10.36
C LEU A 72 8.90 -7.60 -9.78
N TYR A 73 7.99 -6.67 -9.50
CA TYR A 73 8.31 -5.40 -8.87
C TYR A 73 8.90 -5.58 -7.46
N ARG A 74 8.36 -6.52 -6.67
CA ARG A 74 8.92 -6.84 -5.36
C ARG A 74 10.34 -7.39 -5.47
N ALA A 75 10.59 -8.28 -6.45
CA ALA A 75 11.89 -8.89 -6.67
C ALA A 75 12.94 -7.88 -7.19
N ALA A 76 12.55 -6.99 -8.09
CA ALA A 76 13.45 -6.05 -8.76
C ALA A 76 13.66 -4.74 -8.00
N VAL A 77 12.60 -4.15 -7.42
CA VAL A 77 12.61 -2.78 -6.89
C VAL A 77 12.45 -2.76 -5.37
N GLU A 78 11.49 -3.50 -4.82
CA GLU A 78 11.24 -3.45 -3.37
C GLU A 78 12.27 -4.18 -2.52
N ARG A 79 13.19 -4.95 -3.13
CA ARG A 79 14.36 -5.45 -2.41
C ARG A 79 15.16 -4.31 -1.77
N PHE A 80 15.20 -3.15 -2.44
CA PHE A 80 15.97 -1.96 -2.04
C PHE A 80 15.08 -0.84 -1.48
N CYS A 81 13.77 -0.91 -1.69
CA CYS A 81 12.83 0.05 -1.10
C CYS A 81 12.63 -0.28 0.38
N CYS A 82 12.62 0.74 1.24
CA CYS A 82 12.42 0.59 2.67
C CYS A 82 10.99 0.13 3.05
N PHE A 83 10.13 -0.11 2.06
CA PHE A 83 8.68 -0.22 2.15
C PHE A 83 8.23 -1.33 1.19
N ARG A 84 8.17 -2.59 1.67
CA ARG A 84 8.00 -3.80 0.83
C ARG A 84 6.53 -4.16 0.64
N PHE A 85 5.84 -3.50 -0.28
CA PHE A 85 4.37 -3.44 -0.23
C PHE A 85 3.61 -3.78 -1.52
N ALA A 86 4.26 -4.17 -2.61
CA ALA A 86 3.57 -4.37 -3.88
C ALA A 86 2.62 -5.57 -3.85
N LEU A 87 3.10 -6.72 -3.38
CA LEU A 87 2.26 -7.92 -3.24
C LEU A 87 1.09 -7.71 -2.27
N PRO A 88 1.32 -7.20 -1.04
CA PRO A 88 0.22 -6.81 -0.14
C PRO A 88 -0.80 -5.89 -0.78
N SER A 89 -0.36 -4.87 -1.53
CA SER A 89 -1.27 -3.90 -2.16
C SER A 89 -2.12 -4.52 -3.27
N CYS A 90 -1.56 -5.46 -4.04
CA CYS A 90 -2.31 -6.20 -5.05
C CYS A 90 -3.38 -7.10 -4.43
N ILE A 91 -3.07 -7.78 -3.32
CA ILE A 91 -4.04 -8.58 -2.56
C ILE A 91 -5.13 -7.67 -1.99
N GLY A 92 -4.75 -6.50 -1.47
CA GLY A 92 -5.68 -5.48 -1.00
C GLY A 92 -6.64 -5.02 -2.07
N ALA A 93 -6.17 -4.78 -3.29
CA ALA A 93 -7.03 -4.42 -4.42
C ALA A 93 -8.05 -5.51 -4.76
N GLY A 94 -7.64 -6.78 -4.73
CA GLY A 94 -8.56 -7.92 -4.90
C GLY A 94 -9.59 -7.99 -3.78
N ALA A 95 -9.18 -7.79 -2.52
CA ALA A 95 -10.08 -7.75 -1.37
C ALA A 95 -11.10 -6.62 -1.49
N TYR A 96 -10.68 -5.42 -1.90
CA TYR A 96 -11.57 -4.30 -2.21
C TYR A 96 -12.59 -4.67 -3.27
N TRP A 97 -12.17 -5.30 -4.36
CA TRP A 97 -13.07 -5.68 -5.45
C TRP A 97 -14.14 -6.67 -5.03
N ILE A 98 -13.76 -7.70 -4.26
CA ILE A 98 -14.67 -8.75 -3.79
C ILE A 98 -15.65 -8.18 -2.74
N SER A 99 -15.15 -7.36 -1.82
CA SER A 99 -15.95 -6.86 -0.69
C SER A 99 -16.77 -5.60 -1.00
N LYS A 100 -16.60 -4.94 -2.15
CA LYS A 100 -17.21 -3.62 -2.42
C LYS A 100 -18.74 -3.59 -2.24
N ILE A 101 -19.44 -4.60 -2.75
CA ILE A 101 -20.92 -4.63 -2.69
C ILE A 101 -21.37 -4.81 -1.24
N SER A 102 -20.75 -5.74 -0.53
CA SER A 102 -21.09 -6.00 0.87
C SER A 102 -20.78 -4.82 1.79
N MET A 103 -19.67 -4.12 1.53
CA MET A 103 -19.32 -2.90 2.25
C MET A 103 -20.32 -1.78 2.01
N ILE A 104 -20.77 -1.58 0.77
CA ILE A 104 -21.80 -0.57 0.45
C ILE A 104 -23.09 -0.89 1.22
N GLN A 105 -23.53 -2.15 1.22
CA GLN A 105 -24.75 -2.56 1.92
C GLN A 105 -24.64 -2.44 3.46
N LEU A 106 -23.46 -2.69 4.03
CA LEU A 106 -23.21 -2.45 5.47
C LEU A 106 -23.28 -0.97 5.82
N VAL A 107 -22.63 -0.12 5.03
CA VAL A 107 -22.58 1.33 5.28
C VAL A 107 -23.93 1.99 5.04
N SER A 108 -24.70 1.52 4.05
CA SER A 108 -26.02 2.06 3.74
C SER A 108 -27.12 1.58 4.69
N GLY A 109 -26.80 0.72 5.67
CA GLY A 109 -27.77 0.18 6.62
C GLY A 109 -28.64 -0.97 6.10
N VAL A 110 -28.69 -1.16 4.77
CA VAL A 110 -29.49 -2.20 4.08
C VAL A 110 -29.12 -3.61 4.55
N ALA A 111 -27.87 -3.83 4.93
CA ALA A 111 -27.43 -5.10 5.49
C ALA A 111 -28.21 -5.50 6.76
N PHE A 112 -28.75 -4.55 7.52
CA PHE A 112 -29.42 -4.82 8.80
C PHE A 112 -30.94 -5.03 8.67
N ASP A 113 -31.48 -5.01 7.44
CA ASP A 113 -32.91 -5.26 7.18
C ASP A 113 -33.34 -6.69 7.56
N SER A 114 -32.40 -7.64 7.57
CA SER A 114 -32.62 -8.96 8.14
C SER A 114 -31.32 -9.60 8.64
N VAL A 115 -31.43 -10.52 9.60
CA VAL A 115 -30.28 -11.25 10.17
C VAL A 115 -29.50 -12.02 9.10
N GLY A 116 -30.20 -12.62 8.13
CA GLY A 116 -29.57 -13.32 7.02
C GLY A 116 -28.74 -12.39 6.13
N LEU A 117 -29.31 -11.25 5.73
CA LEU A 117 -28.60 -10.26 4.92
C LEU A 117 -27.40 -9.67 5.68
N ALA A 118 -27.53 -9.46 6.99
CA ALA A 118 -26.46 -8.96 7.83
C ALA A 118 -25.29 -9.95 7.84
N PHE A 119 -25.57 -11.24 8.04
CA PHE A 119 -24.56 -12.28 8.04
C PHE A 119 -23.83 -12.37 6.70
N PHE A 120 -24.56 -12.41 5.57
CA PHE A 120 -23.96 -12.47 4.24
C PHE A 120 -23.06 -11.28 3.94
N ASN A 121 -23.47 -10.08 4.35
CA ASN A 121 -22.69 -8.87 4.12
C ASN A 121 -21.47 -8.76 5.03
N ILE A 122 -21.58 -9.17 6.30
CA ILE A 122 -20.41 -9.28 7.19
C ILE A 122 -19.41 -10.28 6.62
N ALA A 123 -19.88 -11.46 6.19
CA ALA A 123 -19.03 -12.48 5.57
C ALA A 123 -18.38 -11.97 4.28
N GLY A 124 -19.11 -11.26 3.42
CA GLY A 124 -18.59 -10.65 2.19
C GLY A 124 -17.59 -9.52 2.43
N ALA A 125 -17.63 -8.87 3.59
CA ALA A 125 -16.67 -7.84 4.01
C ALA A 125 -15.37 -8.43 4.63
N LEU A 126 -15.37 -9.71 5.03
CA LEU A 126 -14.21 -10.35 5.68
C LEU A 126 -12.89 -10.23 4.90
N PRO A 127 -12.84 -10.38 3.56
CA PRO A 127 -11.59 -10.21 2.81
C PRO A 127 -10.97 -8.83 3.02
N LEU A 128 -11.78 -7.77 3.01
CA LEU A 128 -11.30 -6.40 3.23
C LEU A 128 -10.92 -6.17 4.70
N ILE A 129 -11.74 -6.65 5.65
CA ILE A 129 -11.42 -6.54 7.09
C ILE A 129 -10.09 -7.25 7.41
N GLY A 130 -9.92 -8.46 6.87
CA GLY A 130 -8.69 -9.25 7.00
C GLY A 130 -7.49 -8.54 6.38
N TYR A 131 -7.66 -7.92 5.21
CA TYR A 131 -6.63 -7.09 4.59
C TYR A 131 -6.21 -5.91 5.48
N ILE A 132 -7.18 -5.18 6.06
CA ILE A 132 -6.90 -4.05 6.95
C ILE A 132 -6.13 -4.52 8.20
N GLY A 133 -6.56 -5.63 8.81
CA GLY A 133 -5.85 -6.23 9.94
C GLY A 133 -4.43 -6.66 9.59
N TYR A 134 -4.25 -7.28 8.43
CA TYR A 134 -2.93 -7.68 7.91
C TYR A 134 -2.01 -6.47 7.68
N VAL A 135 -2.52 -5.39 7.09
CA VAL A 135 -1.74 -4.15 6.88
C VAL A 135 -1.30 -3.55 8.20
N ALA A 136 -2.19 -3.51 9.20
CA ALA A 136 -1.85 -3.03 10.53
C ALA A 136 -0.76 -3.89 11.19
N TYR A 137 -0.86 -5.22 11.06
CA TYR A 137 0.13 -6.17 11.57
C TYR A 137 1.49 -6.01 10.89
N VAL A 138 1.55 -6.04 9.56
CA VAL A 138 2.81 -5.90 8.82
C VAL A 138 3.46 -4.54 9.05
N SER A 139 2.66 -3.46 9.14
CA SER A 139 3.17 -2.12 9.47
C SER A 139 3.78 -2.09 10.88
N HIS A 140 3.27 -2.91 11.80
CA HIS A 140 3.83 -3.06 13.13
C HIS A 140 5.17 -3.83 13.11
N GLU A 141 5.22 -4.99 12.46
CA GLU A 141 6.45 -5.79 12.35
C GLU A 141 7.57 -5.03 11.62
N GLU A 142 7.26 -4.32 10.54
CA GLU A 142 8.28 -3.54 9.82
C GLU A 142 8.80 -2.37 10.66
N TYR A 143 7.94 -1.73 11.45
CA TYR A 143 8.38 -0.72 12.40
C TYR A 143 9.35 -1.33 13.42
N GLU A 144 9.03 -2.48 14.02
CA GLU A 144 9.92 -3.15 14.97
C GLU A 144 11.24 -3.59 14.32
N ALA A 145 11.18 -4.14 13.11
CA ALA A 145 12.37 -4.57 12.36
C ALA A 145 13.30 -3.40 11.99
N LYS A 146 12.76 -2.20 11.74
CA LYS A 146 13.58 -1.00 11.46
C LYS A 146 14.13 -0.35 12.72
N MET A 147 13.35 -0.30 13.80
CA MET A 147 13.79 0.30 15.06
C MET A 147 14.74 -0.60 15.85
N GLY A 148 14.69 -1.93 15.64
CA GLY A 148 15.61 -2.90 16.22
C GLY A 148 16.93 -3.08 15.46
N ARG A 149 17.07 -2.49 14.27
CA ARG A 149 18.34 -2.47 13.53
C ARG A 149 19.10 -1.17 13.87
N PRO A 150 20.44 -1.21 13.99
CA PRO A 150 21.20 0.03 14.02
C PRO A 150 20.80 0.83 12.78
N LYS A 151 20.40 2.09 13.00
CA LYS A 151 19.98 3.00 11.92
C LYS A 151 21.06 2.92 10.86
N LEU A 152 20.77 2.24 9.74
CA LEU A 152 21.53 2.46 8.52
C LEU A 152 21.28 3.93 8.24
N HIS A 153 22.24 4.76 8.65
CA HIS A 153 22.26 6.15 8.30
C HIS A 153 21.87 6.20 6.82
N CYS A 154 20.94 7.09 6.49
CA CYS A 154 20.76 7.58 5.13
C CYS A 154 22.02 8.36 4.69
N GLY A 155 23.21 7.81 4.96
CA GLY A 155 24.54 8.34 4.69
C GLY A 155 25.08 7.87 3.35
N SER A 156 24.26 7.18 2.54
CA SER A 156 24.57 6.89 1.14
C SER A 156 23.87 7.85 0.17
N CYS A 157 23.08 8.80 0.67
CA CYS A 157 22.44 9.85 -0.15
C CYS A 157 23.24 11.17 -0.16
N VAL A 158 24.44 11.18 0.43
CA VAL A 158 25.38 12.32 0.36
C VAL A 158 26.80 11.77 0.19
N SER A 159 27.14 11.39 -1.04
CA SER A 159 28.52 11.48 -1.54
C SER A 159 28.47 11.95 -2.98
#